data_AF-A0A381NHJ2-F1
#
_entry.id   AF-A0A381NHJ2-F1
#
_cell.length_a   1.000
_cell.length_b   1.000
_cell.length_c   1.000
_cell.angle_alpha   90.00
_cell.angle_beta   90.00
_cell.angle_gamma   90.00
#
_symmetry.space_group_name_H-M   'P 1'
#
loop_
_entity.id
_entity.type
_entity.pdbx_description
1 polymer ?
#
loop_
_entity_poly.entity_id
_entity_poly.type
_entity_poly.pdbx_seq_one_letter_code
_entity_poly.pdbx_strand_id
1 'polypeptide(L)'
;MLRPFLITVYCSISVFLHAQQNRLFWDGRDWNRVVKTVDYSPENTFRVKKAYLDGALDGRLYGYLKTWAEDRGIADEVFGETVDYLSTRELIKSLDNFYKDPINSYIPVPSAIIIANMYAERIPVQLIEQYITFTRQWINELMLDLDTLNYSKLLEDKFIKHHSKRFNRSE
;
A
#
# COMPACT_ATOMS: atom_id res chain seq x y z
N MET A 1 30.87 23.49 19.67
CA MET A 1 30.40 22.99 18.36
C MET A 1 30.14 21.47 18.30
N LEU A 2 30.67 20.64 19.23
CA LEU A 2 30.41 19.18 19.21
C LEU A 2 28.96 18.77 19.52
N ARG A 3 28.28 19.47 20.42
CA ARG A 3 26.89 19.16 20.84
C ARG A 3 25.86 19.16 19.70
N PRO A 4 25.77 20.20 18.84
CA PRO A 4 24.82 20.19 17.72
C PRO A 4 25.17 19.11 16.70
N PHE A 5 26.46 18.83 16.46
CA PHE A 5 26.89 17.78 15.54
C PHE A 5 26.45 16.39 15.99
N LEU A 6 26.57 16.08 17.29
CA LEU A 6 26.10 14.82 17.86
C LEU A 6 24.57 14.66 17.76
N ILE A 7 23.81 15.74 17.93
CA ILE A 7 22.35 15.74 17.76
C ILE A 7 21.98 15.47 16.31
N THR A 8 22.64 16.13 15.35
CA THR A 8 22.40 15.92 13.93
C THR A 8 22.73 14.48 13.52
N VAL A 9 23.87 13.94 13.97
CA VAL A 9 24.25 12.54 13.70
C VAL A 9 23.24 11.55 14.30
N TYR A 10 22.77 11.80 15.52
CA TYR A 10 21.73 10.97 16.17
C TYR A 10 20.38 11.03 15.42
N CYS A 11 19.96 12.22 14.97
CA CYS A 11 18.78 12.38 14.11
C CYS A 11 18.95 11.65 12.77
N SER A 12 20.12 11.74 12.14
CA SER A 12 20.38 11.02 10.88
C SER A 12 20.31 9.50 11.09
N ILE A 13 20.94 8.97 12.14
CA ILE A 13 20.95 7.53 12.43
C ILE A 13 19.54 7.02 12.76
N SER A 14 18.74 7.77 13.50
CA SER A 14 17.35 7.39 13.77
C SER A 14 16.49 7.34 12.51
N VAL A 15 16.68 8.26 11.56
CA VAL A 15 16.01 8.18 10.23
C VAL A 15 16.43 6.94 9.45
N PHE A 16 17.71 6.56 9.47
CA PHE A 16 18.19 5.34 8.78
C PHE A 16 17.73 4.04 9.43
N LEU A 17 17.57 3.99 10.76
CA LEU A 17 17.08 2.80 11.47
C LEU A 17 15.58 2.56 11.27
N HIS A 18 14.83 3.57 10.85
CA HIS A 18 13.42 3.45 10.48
C HIS A 18 13.22 3.24 8.97
N ALA A 19 14.25 2.74 8.28
CA ALA A 19 14.12 2.30 6.89
C ALA A 19 12.88 1.41 6.77
N GLN A 20 11.86 1.93 6.07
CA GLN A 20 10.59 1.26 5.96
C GLN A 20 10.80 -0.10 5.31
N GLN A 21 10.17 -1.15 5.86
CA GLN A 21 9.95 -2.38 5.11
C GLN A 21 9.46 -2.02 3.71
N ASN A 22 9.92 -2.73 2.67
CA ASN A 22 9.39 -2.59 1.32
C ASN A 22 7.89 -2.89 1.37
N ARG A 23 7.08 -1.86 1.52
CA ARG A 23 5.63 -1.95 1.60
C ARG A 23 5.10 -1.27 0.36
N LEU A 24 4.47 -2.05 -0.49
CA LEU A 24 3.86 -1.54 -1.70
C LEU A 24 2.54 -0.82 -1.39
N PHE A 25 1.81 -1.29 -0.38
CA PHE A 25 0.49 -0.76 0.00
C PHE A 25 0.33 -0.66 1.53
N TRP A 26 -0.59 0.19 1.99
CA TRP A 26 -1.17 -0.01 3.34
C TRP A 26 -2.11 -1.22 3.29
N ASP A 27 -2.10 -1.99 4.36
CA ASP A 27 -2.95 -3.15 4.55
C ASP A 27 -3.76 -3.04 5.86
N GLY A 28 -4.42 -4.12 6.25
CA GLY A 28 -5.20 -4.18 7.48
C GLY A 28 -4.38 -3.97 8.76
N ARG A 29 -3.08 -4.28 8.76
CA ARG A 29 -2.20 -4.03 9.90
C ARG A 29 -1.98 -2.54 10.08
N ASP A 30 -1.75 -1.83 8.98
CA ASP A 30 -1.62 -0.37 8.98
C ASP A 30 -2.93 0.29 9.39
N TRP A 31 -4.05 -0.16 8.80
CA TRP A 31 -5.38 0.32 9.11
C TRP A 31 -5.72 0.21 10.61
N ASN A 32 -5.46 -0.96 11.19
CA ASN A 32 -5.70 -1.22 12.61
C ASN A 32 -4.72 -0.48 13.54
N ARG A 33 -3.52 -0.17 13.05
CA ARG A 33 -2.49 0.56 13.81
C ARG A 33 -2.82 2.05 13.96
N VAL A 34 -3.64 2.65 13.09
CA VAL A 34 -4.00 4.08 13.14
C VAL A 34 -4.47 4.52 14.52
N VAL A 35 -5.32 3.71 15.17
CA VAL A 35 -5.86 4.02 16.50
C VAL A 35 -4.74 4.21 17.52
N LYS A 36 -3.68 3.40 17.45
CA LYS A 36 -2.53 3.48 18.35
C LYS A 36 -1.65 4.69 18.03
N THR A 37 -1.52 5.06 16.75
CA THR A 37 -0.66 6.19 16.34
C THR A 37 -1.24 7.56 16.65
N VAL A 38 -2.55 7.64 16.91
CA VAL A 38 -3.25 8.88 17.27
C VAL A 38 -3.76 8.88 18.71
N ASP A 39 -3.07 8.16 19.60
CA ASP A 39 -3.38 8.06 21.03
C ASP A 39 -4.85 7.73 21.33
N TYR A 40 -5.42 6.81 20.53
CA TYR A 40 -6.80 6.33 20.66
C TYR A 40 -7.87 7.42 20.50
N SER A 41 -7.53 8.60 19.96
CA SER A 41 -8.50 9.66 19.67
C SER A 41 -9.44 9.25 18.53
N PRO A 42 -10.77 9.16 18.76
CA PRO A 42 -11.72 8.76 17.72
C PRO A 42 -11.76 9.76 16.55
N GLU A 43 -11.65 11.05 16.85
CA GLU A 43 -11.67 12.11 15.84
C GLU A 43 -10.43 12.04 14.95
N ASN A 44 -9.25 11.92 15.54
CA ASN A 44 -8.00 11.83 14.77
C ASN A 44 -7.91 10.51 14.00
N THR A 45 -8.41 9.40 14.58
CA THR A 45 -8.52 8.11 13.89
C THR A 45 -9.34 8.26 12.61
N PHE A 46 -10.51 8.90 12.71
CA PHE A 46 -11.36 9.16 11.56
C PHE A 46 -10.66 10.05 10.53
N ARG A 47 -10.00 11.14 10.95
CA ARG A 47 -9.29 12.05 10.04
C ARG A 47 -8.17 11.35 9.27
N VAL A 48 -7.36 10.52 9.93
CA VAL A 48 -6.27 9.78 9.28
C VAL A 48 -6.81 8.75 8.30
N LYS A 49 -7.80 7.95 8.71
CA LYS A 49 -8.43 6.94 7.82
C LYS A 49 -9.08 7.61 6.62
N LYS A 50 -9.80 8.71 6.83
CA LYS A 50 -10.40 9.51 5.76
C LYS A 50 -9.33 10.00 4.78
N ALA A 51 -8.28 10.65 5.27
CA ALA A 51 -7.23 11.19 4.40
C ALA A 51 -6.57 10.10 3.53
N TYR A 52 -6.38 8.89 4.08
CA TYR A 52 -5.88 7.77 3.30
C TYR A 52 -6.87 7.34 2.20
N LEU A 53 -8.15 7.20 2.53
CA LEU A 53 -9.18 6.82 1.55
C LEU A 53 -9.32 7.86 0.45
N ASP A 54 -9.36 9.14 0.80
CA ASP A 54 -9.42 10.24 -0.17
C ASP A 54 -8.22 10.16 -1.13
N GLY A 55 -6.99 9.99 -0.60
CA GLY A 55 -5.80 9.85 -1.42
C GLY A 55 -5.80 8.60 -2.32
N ALA A 56 -6.33 7.47 -1.86
CA ALA A 56 -6.46 6.27 -2.67
C ALA A 56 -7.46 6.44 -3.82
N LEU A 57 -8.60 7.07 -3.55
CA LEU A 57 -9.64 7.35 -4.54
C LEU A 57 -9.17 8.41 -5.56
N ASP A 58 -8.47 9.44 -5.11
CA ASP A 58 -7.85 10.46 -5.97
C ASP A 58 -6.79 9.83 -6.89
N GLY A 59 -5.95 8.95 -6.35
CA GLY A 59 -4.95 8.20 -7.12
C GLY A 59 -5.58 7.32 -8.20
N ARG A 60 -6.69 6.65 -7.87
CA ARG A 60 -7.48 5.86 -8.82
C ARG A 60 -8.08 6.75 -9.91
N LEU A 61 -8.72 7.87 -9.54
CA LEU A 61 -9.29 8.82 -10.50
C LEU A 61 -8.22 9.36 -11.45
N TYR A 62 -7.05 9.71 -10.93
CA TYR A 62 -5.92 10.12 -11.75
C TYR A 62 -5.49 9.03 -12.73
N GLY A 63 -5.40 7.77 -12.27
CA GLY A 63 -5.11 6.61 -13.12
C GLY A 63 -6.13 6.46 -14.25
N TYR A 64 -7.42 6.52 -13.92
CA TYR A 64 -8.51 6.49 -14.90
C TYR A 64 -8.36 7.57 -15.96
N LEU A 65 -8.26 8.84 -15.54
CA LEU A 65 -8.17 9.97 -16.46
C LEU A 65 -6.95 9.91 -17.37
N LYS A 66 -5.82 9.42 -16.83
CA LYS A 66 -4.58 9.26 -17.60
C LYS A 66 -4.71 8.15 -18.64
N THR A 67 -5.27 6.99 -18.27
CA THR A 67 -5.50 5.91 -19.22
C THR A 67 -6.54 6.32 -20.26
N TRP A 68 -7.62 6.98 -19.84
CA TRP A 68 -8.71 7.42 -20.73
C TRP A 68 -8.24 8.41 -21.80
N ALA A 69 -7.25 9.25 -21.48
CA ALA A 69 -6.65 10.17 -22.44
C ALA A 69 -5.95 9.43 -23.61
N GLU A 70 -5.45 8.22 -23.36
CA GLU A 70 -4.77 7.38 -24.35
C GLU A 70 -5.75 6.40 -25.02
N ASP A 71 -6.51 5.64 -24.22
CA ASP A 71 -7.51 4.68 -24.67
C ASP A 71 -8.68 4.62 -23.69
N ARG A 72 -9.86 5.02 -24.18
CA ARG A 72 -11.10 5.05 -23.38
C ARG A 72 -11.61 3.65 -23.07
N GLY A 73 -11.52 2.71 -24.01
CA GLY A 73 -12.03 1.36 -23.85
C GLY A 73 -11.27 0.63 -22.75
N ILE A 74 -9.94 0.76 -22.73
CA ILE A 74 -9.09 0.18 -21.69
C ILE A 74 -9.36 0.85 -20.33
N ALA A 75 -9.55 2.17 -20.30
CA ALA A 75 -9.84 2.87 -19.04
C ALA A 75 -11.15 2.39 -18.41
N ASP A 76 -12.21 2.28 -19.21
CA ASP A 76 -13.51 1.83 -18.72
C ASP A 76 -13.51 0.34 -18.34
N GLU A 77 -12.70 -0.49 -19.02
CA GLU A 77 -12.52 -1.91 -18.67
C GLU A 77 -11.73 -2.10 -17.37
N VAL A 78 -10.62 -1.37 -17.20
CA VAL A 78 -9.69 -1.54 -16.06
C VAL A 78 -10.21 -0.89 -14.78
N PHE A 79 -10.93 0.23 -14.89
CA PHE A 79 -11.47 0.99 -13.76
C PHE A 79 -13.00 0.92 -13.68
N GLY A 80 -13.61 -0.11 -14.29
CA GLY A 80 -15.05 -0.30 -14.32
C GLY A 80 -15.66 -0.71 -12.97
N GLU A 81 -14.83 -1.02 -11.96
CA GLU A 81 -15.31 -1.38 -10.63
C GLU A 81 -15.95 -0.20 -9.88
N THR A 82 -17.03 -0.48 -9.17
CA THR A 82 -17.70 0.52 -8.33
C THR A 82 -16.91 0.75 -7.04
N VAL A 83 -16.63 2.02 -6.72
CA VAL A 83 -15.86 2.39 -5.52
C VAL A 83 -16.54 3.48 -4.68
N ASP A 84 -17.65 4.03 -5.15
CA ASP A 84 -18.32 5.23 -4.66
C ASP A 84 -19.74 4.96 -4.10
N TYR A 85 -20.13 3.70 -3.95
CA TYR A 85 -21.44 3.33 -3.42
C TYR A 85 -21.60 3.69 -1.93
N LEU A 86 -20.52 3.60 -1.16
CA LEU A 86 -20.51 3.91 0.27
C LEU A 86 -20.04 5.34 0.54
N SER A 87 -20.68 6.04 1.49
CA SER A 87 -20.09 7.27 2.03
C SER A 87 -18.77 6.97 2.75
N THR A 88 -17.86 7.94 2.87
CA THR A 88 -16.57 7.74 3.55
C THR A 88 -16.72 7.15 4.96
N ARG A 89 -17.77 7.53 5.69
CA ARG A 89 -18.04 7.01 7.04
C ARG A 89 -18.46 5.54 7.01
N GLU A 90 -19.30 5.16 6.05
CA GLU A 90 -19.73 3.78 5.87
C GLU A 90 -18.59 2.91 5.36
N LEU A 91 -17.77 3.43 4.45
CA LEU A 91 -16.58 2.76 3.94
C LEU A 91 -15.58 2.50 5.08
N ILE A 92 -15.29 3.50 5.91
CA ILE A 92 -14.43 3.32 7.10
C ILE A 92 -15.00 2.24 8.03
N LYS A 93 -16.31 2.26 8.29
CA LYS A 93 -16.96 1.26 9.14
C LYS A 93 -16.92 -0.15 8.52
N SER A 94 -17.06 -0.24 7.20
CA SER A 94 -16.97 -1.50 6.45
C SER A 94 -15.57 -2.07 6.54
N LEU A 95 -14.54 -1.25 6.28
CA LEU A 95 -13.14 -1.63 6.42
C LEU A 95 -12.77 -2.01 7.86
N ASP A 96 -13.26 -1.27 8.85
CA ASP A 96 -13.09 -1.60 10.27
C ASP A 96 -13.67 -2.98 10.61
N ASN A 97 -14.78 -3.38 9.99
CA ASN A 97 -15.33 -4.71 10.18
C ASN A 97 -14.55 -5.77 9.41
N PHE A 98 -14.16 -5.49 8.17
CA PHE A 98 -13.40 -6.40 7.31
C PHE A 98 -12.05 -6.77 7.93
N TYR A 99 -11.33 -5.78 8.48
CA TYR A 99 -10.02 -5.97 9.10
C TYR A 99 -10.06 -6.42 10.57
N LYS A 100 -11.24 -6.73 11.13
CA LYS A 100 -11.33 -7.47 12.40
C LYS A 100 -10.86 -8.91 12.25
N ASP A 101 -11.05 -9.50 11.07
CA ASP A 101 -10.54 -10.84 10.78
C ASP A 101 -9.02 -10.77 10.55
N PRO A 102 -8.20 -11.46 11.37
CA PRO A 102 -6.76 -11.48 11.19
C PRO A 102 -6.32 -11.96 9.80
N ILE A 103 -7.08 -12.84 9.14
CA ILE A 103 -6.77 -13.37 7.81
C ILE A 103 -6.80 -12.25 6.76
N ASN A 104 -7.61 -11.22 6.97
CA ASN A 104 -7.73 -10.08 6.07
C ASN A 104 -6.61 -9.04 6.26
N SER A 105 -5.77 -9.18 7.29
CA SER A 105 -4.78 -8.16 7.65
C SER A 105 -3.76 -7.86 6.54
N TYR A 106 -3.51 -8.80 5.64
CA TYR A 106 -2.55 -8.67 4.54
C TYR A 106 -3.18 -8.14 3.24
N ILE A 107 -4.50 -8.00 3.20
CA ILE A 107 -5.20 -7.48 2.02
C ILE A 107 -4.98 -5.96 1.96
N PRO A 108 -4.47 -5.42 0.84
CA PRO A 108 -4.29 -3.98 0.65
C PRO A 108 -5.60 -3.20 0.82
N VAL A 109 -5.51 -2.00 1.39
CA VAL A 109 -6.67 -1.13 1.58
C VAL A 109 -7.39 -0.81 0.26
N PRO A 110 -6.71 -0.53 -0.88
CA PRO A 110 -7.39 -0.35 -2.17
C PRO A 110 -8.29 -1.53 -2.57
N SER A 111 -7.81 -2.76 -2.39
CA SER A 111 -8.61 -3.96 -2.68
C SER A 111 -9.78 -4.11 -1.70
N ALA A 112 -9.57 -3.77 -0.44
CA ALA A 112 -10.63 -3.79 0.56
C ALA A 112 -11.73 -2.74 0.30
N ILE A 113 -11.40 -1.60 -0.34
CA ILE A 113 -12.39 -0.62 -0.80
C ILE A 113 -13.33 -1.25 -1.84
N ILE A 114 -12.77 -1.99 -2.81
CA ILE A 114 -13.56 -2.69 -3.83
C ILE A 114 -14.45 -3.74 -3.17
N ILE A 115 -13.90 -4.58 -2.30
CA ILE A 115 -14.66 -5.60 -1.55
C ILE A 115 -15.81 -4.98 -0.75
N ALA A 116 -15.56 -3.85 -0.07
CA ALA A 116 -16.57 -3.14 0.70
C ALA A 116 -17.73 -2.65 -0.18
N ASN A 117 -17.44 -2.12 -1.37
CA ASN A 117 -18.48 -1.70 -2.32
C ASN A 117 -19.22 -2.89 -2.93
N MET A 118 -18.54 -3.99 -3.27
CA MET A 118 -19.18 -5.23 -3.73
C MET A 118 -20.21 -5.77 -2.71
N TYR A 119 -19.87 -5.76 -1.40
CA TYR A 119 -20.83 -6.11 -0.36
C TYR A 119 -22.02 -5.14 -0.32
N ALA A 120 -21.77 -3.84 -0.47
CA ALA A 120 -22.80 -2.81 -0.43
C ALA A 120 -23.78 -2.88 -1.61
N GLU A 121 -23.26 -3.21 -2.79
CA GLU A 121 -24.02 -3.48 -4.02
C GLU A 121 -24.72 -4.83 -4.05
N ARG A 122 -24.50 -5.67 -3.03
CA ARG A 122 -25.09 -7.01 -2.92
C ARG A 122 -24.69 -7.93 -4.07
N ILE A 123 -23.44 -7.81 -4.53
CA ILE A 123 -22.82 -8.79 -5.42
C ILE A 123 -22.91 -10.18 -4.75
N PRO A 124 -23.16 -11.27 -5.50
CA PRO A 124 -23.22 -12.62 -4.94
C PRO A 124 -21.99 -12.92 -4.07
N VAL A 125 -22.23 -13.38 -2.84
CA VAL A 125 -21.16 -13.62 -1.85
C VAL A 125 -20.08 -14.55 -2.39
N GLN A 126 -20.44 -15.53 -3.22
CA GLN A 126 -19.49 -16.44 -3.85
C GLN A 126 -18.46 -15.70 -4.72
N LEU A 127 -18.87 -14.65 -5.44
CA LEU A 127 -17.96 -13.83 -6.25
C LEU A 127 -17.08 -12.95 -5.37
N ILE A 128 -17.61 -12.44 -4.26
CA ILE A 128 -16.84 -11.65 -3.30
C ILE A 128 -15.74 -12.52 -2.66
N GLU A 129 -16.09 -13.73 -2.20
CA GLU A 129 -15.11 -14.67 -1.62
C GLU A 129 -14.05 -15.13 -2.62
N GLN A 130 -14.44 -15.31 -3.89
CA GLN A 130 -13.48 -15.56 -4.96
C GLN A 130 -12.52 -14.38 -5.13
N TYR A 131 -13.03 -13.15 -5.22
CA TYR A 131 -12.21 -11.94 -5.34
C TYR A 131 -11.25 -11.77 -4.16
N ILE A 132 -11.73 -12.00 -2.93
CA ILE A 132 -10.89 -11.98 -1.73
C ILE A 132 -9.77 -13.02 -1.84
N THR A 133 -10.09 -14.24 -2.29
CA THR A 133 -9.11 -15.32 -2.46
C THR A 133 -8.06 -14.98 -3.51
N PHE A 134 -8.48 -14.48 -4.68
CA PHE A 134 -7.57 -14.03 -5.73
C PHE A 134 -6.67 -12.90 -5.25
N THR A 135 -7.22 -11.92 -4.51
CA THR A 135 -6.45 -10.81 -3.96
C THR A 135 -5.37 -11.30 -2.99
N ARG A 136 -5.69 -12.28 -2.13
CA ARG A 136 -4.71 -12.89 -1.21
C ARG A 136 -3.59 -13.62 -1.96
N GLN A 137 -3.93 -14.38 -3.01
CA GLN A 137 -2.93 -15.07 -3.83
C GLN A 137 -2.03 -14.06 -4.55
N TRP A 138 -2.62 -13.08 -5.21
CA TRP A 138 -1.91 -12.02 -5.91
C TRP A 138 -0.94 -11.24 -5.01
N ILE A 139 -1.37 -10.81 -3.82
CA ILE A 139 -0.47 -10.07 -2.92
C ILE A 139 0.67 -10.95 -2.40
N ASN A 140 0.41 -12.25 -2.19
CA ASN A 140 1.45 -13.19 -1.76
C ASN A 140 2.48 -13.40 -2.87
N GLU A 141 2.04 -13.61 -4.12
CA GLU A 141 2.92 -13.72 -5.29
C GLU A 141 3.74 -12.45 -5.47
N LEU A 142 3.10 -11.28 -5.42
CA LEU A 142 3.78 -10.00 -5.54
C LEU A 142 4.85 -9.80 -4.46
N MET A 143 4.58 -10.19 -3.22
CA MET A 143 5.55 -10.10 -2.13
C MET A 143 6.73 -11.05 -2.35
N LEU A 144 6.49 -12.28 -2.81
CA LEU A 144 7.55 -13.23 -3.16
C LEU A 144 8.42 -12.73 -4.31
N ASP A 145 7.79 -12.15 -5.34
CA ASP A 145 8.49 -11.57 -6.48
C ASP A 145 9.35 -10.37 -6.06
N LEU A 146 8.82 -9.51 -5.18
CA LEU A 146 9.56 -8.36 -4.67
C LEU A 146 10.77 -8.78 -3.83
N ASP A 147 10.62 -9.80 -2.99
CA ASP A 147 11.70 -10.34 -2.18
C ASP A 147 12.77 -11.01 -3.05
N THR A 148 12.38 -11.71 -4.12
CA THR A 148 13.33 -12.36 -5.05
C THR A 148 14.07 -11.36 -5.94
N LEU A 149 13.39 -10.30 -6.42
CA LEU A 149 14.00 -9.24 -7.23
C LEU A 149 15.03 -8.42 -6.45
N ASN A 150 14.84 -8.23 -5.14
CA ASN A 150 15.71 -7.35 -4.36
C ASN A 150 17.11 -7.96 -4.17
N TYR A 151 17.23 -9.26 -3.96
CA TYR A 151 18.54 -9.88 -3.71
C TYR A 151 19.38 -10.09 -4.99
N SER A 152 18.77 -10.55 -6.08
CA SER A 152 19.50 -10.81 -7.33
C SER A 152 20.04 -9.51 -7.94
N LYS A 153 19.20 -8.48 -8.01
CA LYS A 153 19.57 -7.16 -8.55
C LYS A 153 20.55 -6.42 -7.65
N LEU A 154 20.41 -6.46 -6.32
CA LEU A 154 21.40 -5.87 -5.40
C LEU A 154 22.76 -6.58 -5.48
N LEU A 155 22.79 -7.90 -5.70
CA LEU A 155 24.02 -8.65 -5.90
C LEU A 155 24.66 -8.30 -7.24
N GLU A 156 23.88 -8.17 -8.31
CA GLU A 156 24.34 -7.75 -9.63
C GLU A 156 24.89 -6.31 -9.61
N ASP A 157 24.17 -5.36 -9.01
CA ASP A 157 24.60 -3.98 -8.85
C ASP A 157 25.88 -3.88 -8.01
N LYS A 158 25.98 -4.67 -6.92
CA LYS A 158 27.22 -4.76 -6.13
C LYS A 158 28.36 -5.38 -6.93
N PHE A 159 28.10 -6.41 -7.71
CA PHE A 159 29.08 -7.08 -8.56
C PHE A 159 29.63 -6.12 -9.61
N ILE A 160 28.77 -5.45 -10.38
CA ILE A 160 29.13 -4.44 -11.39
C ILE A 160 29.92 -3.29 -10.74
N LYS A 161 29.47 -2.78 -9.59
CA LYS A 161 30.17 -1.71 -8.84
C LYS A 161 31.56 -2.14 -8.36
N HIS A 162 31.73 -3.38 -7.89
CA HIS A 162 33.04 -3.89 -7.47
C HIS A 162 33.98 -4.16 -8.64
N HIS A 163 33.47 -4.67 -9.77
CA HIS A 163 34.27 -4.94 -10.96
C HIS A 163 34.70 -3.66 -11.67
N SER A 164 33.80 -2.69 -11.86
CA SER A 164 34.14 -1.36 -12.40
C SER A 164 35.19 -0.63 -11.55
N LYS A 165 35.12 -0.73 -10.21
CA LYS A 165 36.10 -0.11 -9.30
C LYS A 165 37.47 -0.82 -9.32
N ARG A 166 37.53 -2.11 -9.66
CA ARG A 166 38.78 -2.84 -9.87
C ARG A 166 39.44 -2.45 -11.19
N PHE A 167 38.64 -2.28 -12.24
CA PHE A 167 39.09 -1.87 -13.57
C PHE A 167 39.72 -0.46 -13.56
N ASN A 168 39.08 0.51 -12.89
CA ASN A 168 39.60 1.88 -12.77
C ASN A 168 40.80 2.05 -11.81
N ARG A 169 41.31 0.97 -11.19
CA ARG A 169 42.52 0.98 -10.34
C ARG A 169 43.70 0.27 -11.00
N SER A 170 43.49 -0.34 -12.17
CA SER A 170 44.50 -1.05 -12.96
C SER A 170 44.92 -0.29 -14.23
N GLU A 171 44.38 0.91 -14.44
CA GLU A 171 44.89 1.95 -15.35
C GLU A 171 45.57 3.04 -14.53
#